data_AF-A0A7C3VRU3-F1
#
_entry.id   AF-A0A7C3VRU3-F1
#
_cell.length_a   1.000
_cell.length_b   1.000
_cell.length_c   1.000
_cell.angle_alpha   90.00
_cell.angle_beta   90.00
_cell.angle_gamma   90.00
#
_symmetry.space_group_name_H-M   'P 1'
#
loop_
_entity.id
_entity.type
_entity.pdbx_description
1 polymer ?
#
loop_
_entity_poly.entity_id
_entity_poly.type
_entity_poly.pdbx_seq_one_letter_code
_entity_poly.pdbx_strand_id
1 'polypeptide(L)' 'MDWSEHEGTEGEGEQTMYLSTTYSSKIKCGICGAPVRKVPTMYENWKIEWRCAKCLRRDKPVLEDQIL' A
#
# COMPACT_ATOMS: atom_id res chain seq x y z
N MET A 1 16.05 -41.86 27.30
CA MET A 1 15.15 -42.08 26.15
C MET A 1 15.41 -40.93 25.20
N ASP A 2 16.20 -41.24 24.20
CA ASP A 2 16.59 -40.40 23.07
C ASP A 2 15.43 -40.42 22.06
N TRP A 3 14.96 -39.26 21.61
CA TRP A 3 13.94 -39.16 20.56
C TRP A 3 14.52 -38.40 19.39
N SER A 4 14.76 -39.18 18.34
CA SER A 4 15.40 -38.84 17.09
C SER A 4 14.65 -37.82 16.24
N GLU A 5 15.46 -37.09 15.47
CA GLU A 5 15.24 -36.41 14.19
C GLU A 5 13.92 -36.68 13.46
N HIS A 6 13.24 -35.59 13.07
CA HIS A 6 12.37 -35.57 11.89
C HIS A 6 12.78 -34.38 11.02
N GLU A 7 13.61 -34.64 10.01
CA GLU A 7 13.70 -33.83 8.79
C GLU A 7 12.40 -34.04 8.00
N GLY A 8 11.58 -32.99 7.93
CA GLY A 8 10.45 -32.89 7.01
C GLY A 8 10.74 -31.78 6.02
N THR A 9 11.35 -32.13 4.89
CA THR A 9 11.43 -31.28 3.72
C THR A 9 10.09 -31.29 2.99
N GLU A 10 9.81 -30.18 2.31
CA GLU A 10 8.83 -30.02 1.23
C GLU A 10 7.42 -29.58 1.61
N GLY A 11 7.17 -28.30 1.30
CA GLY A 11 6.03 -27.92 0.49
C GLY A 11 4.73 -27.73 1.25
N GLU A 12 4.39 -26.47 1.51
CA GLU A 12 3.02 -25.98 1.36
C GLU A 12 3.04 -24.45 1.40
N GLY A 13 2.39 -23.84 0.41
CA GLY A 13 2.41 -22.41 0.18
C GLY A 13 2.06 -21.63 1.44
N GLU A 14 3.02 -20.85 1.93
CA GLU A 14 2.75 -19.86 2.95
C GLU A 14 1.90 -18.76 2.31
N GLN A 15 0.58 -18.98 2.33
CA GLN A 15 -0.42 -17.94 2.25
C GLN A 15 -0.18 -16.99 3.42
N THR A 16 0.83 -16.13 3.30
CA THR A 16 1.03 -15.02 4.20
C THR A 16 -0.03 -13.97 3.91
N MET A 17 -1.24 -14.25 4.39
CA MET A 17 -2.22 -13.23 4.76
C MET A 17 -1.65 -12.41 5.93
N TYR A 18 -0.56 -11.68 5.71
CA TYR A 18 -0.20 -10.60 6.59
C TYR A 18 -1.05 -9.39 6.18
N LEU A 19 -2.25 -9.31 6.76
CA LEU A 19 -3.05 -8.09 6.91
C LEU A 19 -2.32 -7.08 7.82
N SER A 20 -1.01 -6.90 7.63
CA SER A 20 -0.25 -5.84 8.25
C SER A 20 -0.72 -4.55 7.62
N THR A 21 -1.47 -3.74 8.35
CA THR A 21 -1.77 -2.34 7.99
C THR A 21 -0.52 -1.47 8.14
N THR A 22 0.63 -1.97 7.70
CA THR A 22 1.86 -1.22 7.62
C THR A 22 1.69 -0.22 6.49
N TYR A 23 1.87 1.06 6.82
CA TYR A 23 1.82 2.13 5.84
C TYR A 23 3.23 2.42 5.32
N SER A 24 3.33 2.63 4.01
CA SER A 24 4.55 3.09 3.35
C SER A 24 4.90 4.50 3.77
N SER A 25 6.19 4.72 4.06
CA SER A 25 6.80 6.05 4.21
C SER A 25 7.56 6.48 2.95
N LYS A 26 7.71 5.59 1.95
CA LYS A 26 8.52 5.81 0.75
C LYS A 26 7.74 6.45 -0.39
N ILE A 27 6.43 6.29 -0.42
CA ILE A 27 5.58 6.81 -1.49
C ILE A 27 5.48 8.34 -1.39
N LYS A 28 5.86 9.01 -2.49
CA LYS A 28 5.85 10.47 -2.62
C LYS A 28 4.87 10.90 -3.70
N CYS A 29 4.31 12.10 -3.51
CA CYS A 29 3.44 12.72 -4.49
C CYS A 29 4.25 13.10 -5.73
N GLY A 30 3.82 12.66 -6.92
CA GLY A 30 4.47 12.99 -8.19
C GLY A 30 4.40 14.48 -8.59
N ILE A 31 3.58 15.29 -7.91
CA ILE A 31 3.41 16.72 -8.21
C ILE A 31 4.27 17.60 -7.29
N CYS A 32 4.19 17.37 -5.97
CA CYS A 32 4.83 18.25 -4.98
C CYS A 32 5.93 17.56 -4.15
N GLY A 33 6.20 16.27 -4.38
CA GLY A 33 7.21 15.51 -3.64
C GLY A 33 6.86 15.17 -2.18
N ALA A 34 5.73 15.65 -1.67
CA ALA A 34 5.30 15.38 -0.30
C ALA A 34 4.99 13.89 -0.07
N PRO A 35 5.25 13.34 1.13
CA PRO A 35 4.93 11.95 1.42
C PRO A 35 3.42 11.70 1.37
N VAL A 36 3.01 10.62 0.70
CA VAL A 36 1.60 10.20 0.65
C VAL A 36 1.33 9.31 1.85
N ARG A 37 0.45 9.78 2.73
CA ARG A 37 0.10 9.08 3.98
C ARG A 37 -0.97 8.03 3.72
N LYS A 38 -1.05 7.04 4.62
CA LYS A 38 -2.08 6.00 4.64
C LYS A 38 -2.07 5.08 3.41
N VAL A 39 -0.93 4.93 2.74
CA VAL A 39 -0.78 3.98 1.64
C VAL A 39 -0.22 2.68 2.20
N PRO A 40 -0.93 1.54 2.09
CA PRO A 40 -0.39 0.25 2.51
C PRO A 40 0.92 -0.09 1.79
N THR A 41 1.87 -0.71 2.49
CA THR A 41 3.20 -1.06 1.95
C THR A 41 3.15 -1.97 0.73
N MET A 42 2.11 -2.79 0.60
CA MET A 42 1.89 -3.66 -0.57
C MET A 42 1.87 -2.90 -1.91
N TYR A 43 1.55 -1.60 -1.88
CA TYR A 43 1.52 -0.76 -3.06
C TYR A 43 2.87 -0.11 -3.42
N GLU A 44 3.93 -0.28 -2.63
CA GLU A 44 5.27 0.27 -2.96
C GLU A 44 5.82 -0.29 -4.28
N ASN A 45 5.50 -1.55 -4.57
CA ASN A 45 5.97 -2.25 -5.78
C ASN A 45 5.05 -2.05 -6.99
N TRP A 46 3.97 -1.27 -6.84
CA TRP A 46 3.00 -1.04 -7.90
C TRP A 46 3.32 0.28 -8.61
N LYS A 47 3.30 0.24 -9.94
CA LYS A 47 3.53 1.43 -10.79
C LYS A 47 2.28 2.29 -10.86
N ILE A 48 1.98 2.99 -9.76
CA ILE A 48 0.84 3.90 -9.61
C ILE A 48 1.34 5.35 -9.54
N GLU A 49 0.67 6.27 -10.23
CA GLU A 49 0.93 7.70 -10.08
C GLU A 49 0.30 8.22 -8.78
N TRP A 50 1.13 8.39 -7.75
CA TRP A 50 0.65 8.81 -6.43
C TRP A 50 0.51 10.33 -6.33
N ARG A 51 -0.63 10.78 -5.78
CA ARG A 51 -0.89 12.20 -5.50
C ARG A 51 -1.31 12.39 -4.04
N CYS A 52 -0.80 13.44 -3.39
CA CYS A 52 -1.24 13.78 -2.04
C CYS A 52 -2.66 14.38 -2.06
N ALA A 53 -3.35 14.33 -0.92
CA ALA A 53 -4.72 14.85 -0.80
C ALA A 53 -4.85 16.33 -1.21
N LYS A 54 -3.83 17.15 -0.99
CA LYS A 54 -3.82 18.57 -1.39
C LYS A 54 -3.80 18.72 -2.91
N CYS A 55 -2.98 17.94 -3.61
CA CYS A 55 -2.90 17.96 -5.06
C CYS A 55 -4.14 17.35 -5.71
N LEU A 56 -4.70 16.28 -5.13
CA LEU A 56 -5.97 15.68 -5.60
C LEU A 56 -7.15 16.65 -5.51
N ARG A 57 -7.23 17.49 -4.46
CA ARG A 57 -8.30 18.48 -4.32
C ARG A 57 -8.25 19.60 -5.37
N ARG A 58 -7.05 19.94 -5.88
CA ARG A 58 -6.90 20.94 -6.95
C ARG A 58 -7.35 20.40 -8.31
N ASP A 59 -7.23 19.09 -8.48
CA ASP A 59 -7.56 18.39 -9.72
C ASP A 59 -9.06 18.02 -9.79
N LYS A 60 -9.74 17.96 -8.65
CA LYS A 60 -11.19 17.72 -8.64
C LYS A 60 -11.89 18.86 -9.38
N PRO A 61 -12.61 18.59 -10.49
CA PRO A 61 -13.56 19.55 -11.00
C PRO A 61 -14.53 19.86 -9.87
N VAL A 62 -14.69 21.14 -9.54
CA VAL A 62 -15.79 21.56 -8.68
C VAL A 62 -17.03 21.15 -9.46
N LEU A 63 -17.77 20.15 -8.96
CA LEU A 63 -19.15 19.97 -9.40
C LEU A 63 -19.84 21.27 -8.95
N GLU A 64 -19.95 22.24 -9.86
CA GLU A 64 -20.82 23.37 -9.65
C GLU A 64 -22.23 22.78 -9.52
N ASP A 65 -22.74 22.80 -8.28
CA ASP A 65 -24.13 22.56 -7.96
C ASP A 65 -24.97 23.39 -8.93
N GLN A 66 -25.60 22.72 -9.91
CA GLN A 66 -26.65 23.32 -10.71
C GLN A 66 -27.86 23.53 -9.80
N ILE A 67 -27.85 24.65 -9.06
CA ILE A 67 -29.06 25.21 -8.48
C ILE A 67 -29.72 26.04 -9.59
N LEU A 68 -30.60 25.40 -10.36
CA LEU A 68 -31.60 26.06 -11.20
C LEU A 68 -32.89 25.24 -11.17
#